data_AF-A0A7W0FMD0-F1
#
_entry.id   AF-A0A7W0FMD0-F1
#
_cell.length_a   1.000
_cell.length_b   1.000
_cell.length_c   1.000
_cell.angle_alpha   90.00
_cell.angle_beta   90.00
_cell.angle_gamma   90.00
#
_symmetry.space_group_name_H-M   'P 1'
#
loop_
_entity.id
_entity.type
_entity.pdbx_description
1 polymer ?
#
loop_
_entity_poly.entity_id
_entity_poly.type
_entity_poly.pdbx_seq_one_letter_code
_entity_poly.pdbx_strand_id
1 'polypeptide(L)'
;MKGGVFVSGLAALVLVASVTSAAAQQADADRKELAEYRLTSEGLDRYSAVLRALVGELRKDPRFQEMAKVEAEIRRLDSKDDPTDEEVTRLDELEERLAQLEESTDLSMSDGSLADIEAQIRKNPAMAAAVKAGGFTPREYAKFTLTLFQASMAVGMQKAGLLKEMPKDIPPENVAFVQQHEQQLAKLQQEMEALAPSGRGR
;
A
#
# COMPACT_ATOMS: atom_id res chain seq x y z
N MET A 1 44.11 24.43 68.66
CA MET A 1 43.83 25.29 67.49
C MET A 1 42.84 24.53 66.61
N LYS A 2 41.54 24.90 66.63
CA LYS A 2 40.80 25.56 65.53
C LYS A 2 41.06 24.88 64.17
N GLY A 3 40.14 24.05 63.66
CA GLY A 3 39.00 24.44 62.80
C GLY A 3 38.92 23.39 61.66
N GLY A 4 37.83 23.13 60.94
CA GLY A 4 36.50 23.71 60.84
C GLY A 4 35.66 22.81 59.91
N VAL A 5 34.35 22.86 60.09
CA VAL A 5 33.29 22.15 59.34
C VAL A 5 33.13 22.76 57.94
N PHE A 6 32.87 21.95 56.90
CA PHE A 6 32.03 22.37 55.77
C PHE A 6 31.22 21.19 55.18
N VAL A 7 29.91 21.28 55.37
CA VAL A 7 28.86 20.57 54.63
C VAL A 7 28.54 21.41 53.39
N SER A 8 28.45 20.83 52.19
CA SER A 8 27.67 21.41 51.08
C SER A 8 27.35 20.33 50.05
N GLY A 9 26.06 20.02 49.95
CA GLY A 9 25.50 19.14 48.95
C GLY A 9 25.33 19.85 47.60
N LEU A 10 25.23 19.03 46.55
CA LEU A 10 24.70 19.43 45.26
C LEU A 10 23.75 18.32 44.80
N ALA A 11 22.46 18.49 45.08
CA ALA A 11 21.41 17.72 44.45
C ALA A 11 21.21 18.28 43.04
N ALA A 12 21.87 17.69 42.04
CA ALA A 12 21.64 17.99 40.64
C ALA A 12 20.35 17.28 40.19
N LEU A 13 19.24 18.02 40.17
CA LEU A 13 17.98 17.58 39.60
C LEU A 13 18.11 17.57 38.07
N VAL A 14 18.36 16.41 37.48
CA VAL A 14 18.35 16.24 36.02
C VAL A 14 16.90 16.16 35.54
N LEU A 15 16.37 17.27 35.04
CA LEU A 15 15.12 17.30 34.28
C LEU A 15 15.37 16.72 32.88
N VAL A 16 15.19 15.41 32.73
CA VAL A 16 15.08 14.78 31.40
C VAL A 16 13.67 15.07 30.87
N ALA A 17 13.52 16.15 30.13
CA ALA A 17 12.31 16.38 29.33
C ALA A 17 12.34 15.39 28.15
N SER A 18 11.43 14.41 28.17
CA SER A 18 11.23 13.45 27.09
C SER A 18 10.68 14.18 25.85
N VAL A 19 11.56 14.47 24.89
CA VAL A 19 11.17 14.93 23.56
C VAL A 19 10.69 13.72 22.77
N THR A 20 9.48 13.23 23.06
CA THR A 20 8.82 12.34 22.10
C THR A 20 8.54 13.15 20.84
N SER A 21 9.12 12.72 19.71
CA SER A 21 8.92 13.42 18.44
C SER A 21 7.45 13.32 18.04
N ALA A 22 6.93 14.38 17.40
CA ALA A 22 5.55 14.39 16.89
C ALA A 22 5.26 13.20 15.96
N ALA A 23 6.28 12.72 15.23
CA ALA A 23 6.19 11.52 14.40
C ALA A 23 5.94 10.24 15.21
N ALA A 24 6.60 10.07 16.36
CA ALA A 24 6.37 8.91 17.23
C ALA A 24 4.95 8.91 17.81
N GLN A 25 4.48 10.09 18.24
CA GLN A 25 3.10 10.26 18.74
C GLN A 25 2.06 9.96 17.65
N GLN A 26 2.31 10.39 16.41
CA GLN A 26 1.44 10.08 15.27
C GLN A 26 1.41 8.59 14.96
N ALA A 27 2.57 7.92 14.97
CA ALA A 27 2.65 6.47 14.75
C ALA A 27 1.91 5.69 15.84
N ASP A 28 1.97 6.13 17.10
CA ASP A 28 1.20 5.54 18.20
C ASP A 28 -0.31 5.71 18.00
N ALA A 29 -0.75 6.91 17.58
CA ALA A 29 -2.15 7.19 17.30
C ALA A 29 -2.67 6.35 16.13
N ASP A 30 -1.92 6.27 15.03
CA ASP A 30 -2.28 5.49 13.85
C ASP A 30 -2.36 3.98 14.17
N ARG A 31 -1.40 3.46 14.96
CA ARG A 31 -1.44 2.07 15.44
C ARG A 31 -2.71 1.78 16.24
N LYS A 32 -3.10 2.68 17.12
CA LYS A 32 -4.34 2.54 17.90
C LYS A 32 -5.57 2.55 17.00
N GLU A 33 -5.64 3.46 16.03
CA GLU A 33 -6.74 3.51 15.07
C GLU A 33 -6.87 2.21 14.26
N LEU A 34 -5.75 1.63 13.82
CA LEU A 34 -5.75 0.37 13.06
C LEU A 34 -6.18 -0.83 13.92
N ALA A 35 -5.74 -0.90 15.18
CA ALA A 35 -6.13 -1.96 16.12
C ALA A 35 -7.65 -1.94 16.45
N GLU A 36 -8.26 -0.75 16.44
CA GLU A 36 -9.69 -0.58 16.67
C GLU A 36 -10.53 -0.74 15.38
N TYR A 37 -9.92 -0.62 14.19
CA TYR A 37 -10.63 -0.72 12.92
C TYR A 37 -11.12 -2.15 12.63
N ARG A 38 -12.33 -2.26 12.07
CA ARG A 38 -12.94 -3.54 11.68
C ARG A 38 -13.32 -3.53 10.21
N LEU A 39 -12.87 -4.55 9.49
CA LEU A 39 -13.27 -4.78 8.11
C LEU A 39 -14.75 -5.17 8.05
N THR A 40 -15.42 -4.72 7.00
CA THR A 40 -16.85 -4.97 6.76
C THR A 40 -17.08 -5.27 5.29
N SER A 41 -18.15 -5.99 4.98
CA SER A 41 -18.56 -6.27 3.61
C SER A 41 -18.86 -4.98 2.84
N GLU A 42 -19.56 -4.03 3.48
CA GLU A 42 -19.80 -2.70 2.90
C GLU A 42 -18.49 -1.96 2.59
N GLY A 43 -17.49 -2.03 3.48
CA GLY A 43 -16.17 -1.48 3.22
C GLY A 43 -15.49 -2.13 2.02
N LEU A 44 -15.61 -3.45 1.88
CA LEU A 44 -15.05 -4.20 0.74
C LEU A 44 -15.73 -3.87 -0.60
N ASP A 45 -17.03 -3.67 -0.59
CA ASP A 45 -17.79 -3.26 -1.77
C ASP A 45 -17.39 -1.85 -2.21
N ARG A 46 -17.29 -0.91 -1.24
CA ARG A 46 -16.76 0.44 -1.48
C ARG A 46 -15.33 0.40 -2.01
N TYR A 47 -14.49 -0.46 -1.45
CA TYR A 47 -13.08 -0.58 -1.86
C TYR A 47 -12.97 -1.06 -3.30
N SER A 48 -13.78 -2.06 -3.66
CA SER A 48 -13.90 -2.55 -5.03
C SER A 48 -14.39 -1.44 -5.99
N ALA A 49 -15.32 -0.58 -5.56
CA ALA A 49 -15.77 0.57 -6.34
C ALA A 49 -14.65 1.60 -6.55
N VAL A 50 -13.83 1.89 -5.52
CA VAL A 50 -12.65 2.76 -5.65
C VAL A 50 -11.68 2.21 -6.69
N LEU A 51 -11.34 0.92 -6.62
CA LEU A 51 -10.39 0.31 -7.56
C LEU A 51 -10.88 0.39 -9.01
N ARG A 52 -12.17 0.11 -9.27
CA ARG A 52 -12.75 0.24 -10.61
C ARG A 52 -12.78 1.70 -11.09
N ALA A 53 -13.11 2.64 -10.21
CA ALA A 53 -13.09 4.06 -10.53
C ALA A 53 -11.66 4.53 -10.86
N LEU A 54 -10.66 4.08 -10.10
CA LEU A 54 -9.25 4.39 -10.33
C LEU A 54 -8.79 3.88 -11.69
N VAL A 55 -9.09 2.63 -12.06
CA VAL A 55 -8.82 2.11 -13.41
C VAL A 55 -9.48 2.97 -14.47
N GLY A 56 -10.73 3.38 -14.25
CA GLY A 56 -11.46 4.26 -15.14
C GLY A 56 -10.76 5.61 -15.37
N GLU A 57 -10.16 6.18 -14.33
CA GLU A 57 -9.34 7.40 -14.46
C GLU A 57 -7.99 7.14 -15.12
N LEU A 58 -7.28 6.06 -14.73
CA LEU A 58 -5.98 5.71 -15.31
C LEU A 58 -6.05 5.48 -16.82
N ARG A 59 -7.13 4.86 -17.30
CA ARG A 59 -7.36 4.66 -18.76
C ARG A 59 -7.45 5.97 -19.56
N LYS A 60 -7.70 7.10 -18.90
CA LYS A 60 -7.72 8.41 -19.53
C LYS A 60 -6.32 9.03 -19.61
N ASP A 61 -5.35 8.55 -18.84
CA ASP A 61 -3.96 9.03 -18.89
C ASP A 61 -3.29 8.55 -20.19
N PRO A 62 -2.77 9.46 -21.03
CA PRO A 62 -2.04 9.09 -22.24
C PRO A 62 -0.87 8.13 -22.00
N ARG A 63 -0.18 8.26 -20.85
CA ARG A 63 0.95 7.38 -20.49
C ARG A 63 0.48 5.95 -20.27
N PHE A 64 -0.66 5.77 -19.60
CA PHE A 64 -1.26 4.45 -19.41
C PHE A 64 -1.65 3.81 -20.74
N GLN A 65 -2.19 4.60 -21.68
CA GLN A 65 -2.49 4.12 -23.03
C GLN A 65 -1.23 3.75 -23.81
N GLU A 66 -0.14 4.48 -23.60
CA GLU A 66 1.17 4.17 -24.19
C GLU A 66 1.76 2.88 -23.64
N MET A 67 1.75 2.71 -22.31
CA MET A 67 2.17 1.46 -21.65
C MET A 67 1.40 0.26 -22.21
N ALA A 68 0.07 0.35 -22.29
CA ALA A 68 -0.75 -0.73 -22.83
C ALA A 68 -0.42 -1.09 -24.29
N LYS A 69 0.00 -0.11 -25.11
CA LYS A 69 0.45 -0.35 -26.49
C LYS A 69 1.83 -1.01 -26.53
N VAL A 70 2.77 -0.51 -25.73
CA VAL A 70 4.14 -1.04 -25.65
C VAL A 70 4.11 -2.50 -25.20
N GLU A 71 3.37 -2.81 -24.14
CA GLU A 71 3.23 -4.19 -23.65
C GLU A 71 2.54 -5.12 -24.64
N ALA A 72 1.50 -4.66 -25.34
CA ALA A 72 0.84 -5.46 -26.37
C ALA A 72 1.83 -5.85 -27.48
N GLU A 73 2.75 -4.96 -27.83
CA GLU A 73 3.80 -5.21 -28.81
C GLU A 73 4.90 -6.15 -28.26
N ILE A 74 5.36 -5.95 -27.02
CA ILE A 74 6.28 -6.87 -26.33
C ILE A 74 5.71 -8.29 -26.37
N ARG A 75 4.45 -8.48 -25.94
CA ARG A 75 3.80 -9.80 -25.95
C ARG A 75 3.72 -10.40 -27.34
N ARG A 76 3.39 -9.58 -28.35
CA ARG A 76 3.31 -10.03 -29.74
C ARG A 76 4.66 -10.58 -30.21
N LEU A 77 5.76 -9.90 -29.86
CA LEU A 77 7.11 -10.31 -30.20
C LEU A 77 7.57 -11.53 -29.38
N ASP A 78 7.31 -11.55 -28.08
CA ASP A 78 7.67 -12.64 -27.15
C ASP A 78 6.94 -13.96 -27.47
N SER A 79 5.74 -13.88 -28.03
CA SER A 79 4.96 -15.06 -28.44
C SER A 79 5.48 -15.77 -29.70
N LYS A 80 6.58 -15.29 -30.31
CA LYS A 80 7.16 -15.88 -31.53
C LYS A 80 8.17 -16.98 -31.18
N ASP A 81 8.04 -18.13 -31.83
CA ASP A 81 8.95 -19.27 -31.61
C ASP A 81 10.39 -19.00 -32.08
N ASP A 82 10.58 -18.12 -33.08
CA ASP A 82 11.88 -17.78 -33.69
C ASP A 82 11.89 -16.30 -34.11
N PRO A 83 12.10 -15.36 -33.16
CA PRO A 83 12.15 -13.93 -33.45
C PRO A 83 13.43 -13.59 -34.23
N THR A 84 13.32 -12.68 -35.20
CA THR A 84 14.48 -12.15 -35.93
C THR A 84 15.38 -11.28 -35.04
N ASP A 85 16.64 -11.06 -35.42
CA ASP A 85 17.57 -10.18 -34.69
C ASP A 85 17.02 -8.75 -34.54
N GLU A 86 16.32 -8.24 -35.56
CA GLU A 86 15.63 -6.95 -35.49
C GLU A 86 14.48 -6.95 -34.48
N GLU A 87 13.77 -8.07 -34.36
CA GLU A 87 12.65 -8.23 -33.41
C GLU A 87 13.14 -8.37 -31.97
N VAL A 88 14.27 -9.06 -31.75
CA VAL A 88 14.94 -9.10 -30.46
C VAL A 88 15.39 -7.71 -30.04
N THR A 89 16.05 -6.98 -30.94
CA THR A 89 16.45 -5.57 -30.69
C THR A 89 15.25 -4.71 -30.36
N ARG A 90 14.13 -4.89 -31.09
CA ARG A 90 12.90 -4.14 -30.85
C ARG A 90 12.26 -4.49 -29.50
N LEU A 91 12.32 -5.75 -29.09
CA LEU A 91 11.84 -6.20 -27.79
C LEU A 91 12.60 -5.47 -26.67
N ASP A 92 13.94 -5.45 -26.74
CA ASP A 92 14.79 -4.76 -25.77
C ASP A 92 14.44 -3.25 -25.66
N GLU A 93 14.28 -2.56 -26.79
CA GLU A 93 13.88 -1.14 -26.81
C GLU A 93 12.49 -0.90 -26.18
N LEU A 94 11.55 -1.81 -26.42
CA LEU A 94 10.19 -1.70 -25.87
C LEU A 94 10.19 -1.98 -24.37
N GLU A 95 10.97 -2.95 -23.89
CA GLU A 95 11.14 -3.22 -22.47
C GLU A 95 11.77 -2.01 -21.74
N GLU A 96 12.79 -1.39 -22.32
CA GLU A 96 13.37 -0.15 -21.78
C GLU A 96 12.34 0.98 -21.72
N ARG A 97 11.57 1.18 -22.79
CA ARG A 97 10.50 2.19 -22.83
C ARG A 97 9.42 1.92 -21.79
N LEU A 98 9.04 0.66 -21.60
CA LEU A 98 8.06 0.27 -20.58
C LEU A 98 8.59 0.61 -19.18
N ALA A 99 9.85 0.28 -18.89
CA ALA A 99 10.48 0.61 -17.61
C ALA A 99 10.50 2.13 -17.34
N GLN A 100 10.79 2.94 -18.36
CA GLN A 100 10.74 4.41 -18.24
C GLN A 100 9.31 4.93 -17.97
N LEU A 101 8.31 4.36 -18.63
CA LEU A 101 6.90 4.70 -18.40
C LEU A 101 6.45 4.31 -16.99
N GLU A 102 6.86 3.14 -16.50
CA GLU A 102 6.58 2.65 -15.14
C GLU A 102 7.25 3.53 -14.07
N GLU A 103 8.53 3.88 -14.23
CA GLU A 103 9.24 4.76 -13.30
C GLU A 103 8.58 6.14 -13.19
N SER A 104 8.04 6.65 -14.30
CA SER A 104 7.29 7.92 -14.30
C SER A 104 5.90 7.83 -13.66
N THR A 105 5.42 6.60 -13.45
CA THR A 105 4.12 6.30 -12.88
C THR A 105 4.30 5.99 -11.40
N ASP A 106 4.45 7.05 -10.60
CA ASP A 106 4.60 6.98 -9.14
C ASP A 106 3.29 6.54 -8.45
N LEU A 107 2.95 5.25 -8.64
CA LEU A 107 1.87 4.55 -7.96
C LEU A 107 2.41 3.71 -6.79
N SER A 108 3.67 3.93 -6.39
CA SER A 108 4.21 3.31 -5.20
C SER A 108 3.39 3.76 -4.00
N MET A 109 2.63 2.83 -3.41
CA MET A 109 2.02 3.05 -2.10
C MET A 109 3.16 3.25 -1.13
N SER A 110 3.26 4.45 -0.54
CA SER A 110 4.31 4.67 0.45
C SER A 110 4.14 3.66 1.59
N ASP A 111 5.24 3.19 2.16
CA ASP A 111 5.31 2.44 3.42
C ASP A 111 4.92 3.29 4.64
N GLY A 112 4.16 4.37 4.40
CA GLY A 112 3.96 5.49 5.29
C GLY A 112 2.82 5.28 6.28
N SER A 113 2.73 6.24 7.18
CA SER A 113 1.66 6.37 8.16
C SER A 113 0.29 6.57 7.51
N LEU A 114 -0.81 6.49 8.29
CA LEU A 114 -2.15 6.79 7.74
C LEU A 114 -2.23 8.22 7.19
N ALA A 115 -1.50 9.15 7.81
CA ALA A 115 -1.41 10.53 7.36
C ALA A 115 -0.69 10.66 6.01
N ASP A 116 0.34 9.84 5.76
CA ASP A 116 1.08 9.86 4.50
C ASP A 116 0.22 9.35 3.34
N ILE A 117 -0.49 8.23 3.54
CA ILE A 117 -1.41 7.68 2.54
C ILE A 117 -2.53 8.69 2.24
N GLU A 118 -3.10 9.31 3.28
CA GLU A 118 -4.11 10.34 3.10
C GLU A 118 -3.58 11.55 2.31
N ALA A 119 -2.36 12.02 2.63
CA ALA A 119 -1.73 13.11 1.90
C ALA A 119 -1.47 12.72 0.44
N GLN A 120 -1.04 11.48 0.17
CA GLN A 120 -0.81 10.97 -1.18
C GLN A 120 -2.11 10.91 -1.99
N ILE A 121 -3.20 10.40 -1.41
CA ILE A 121 -4.53 10.40 -2.04
C ILE A 121 -4.94 11.82 -2.43
N ARG A 122 -4.73 12.80 -1.55
CA ARG A 122 -5.08 14.21 -1.82
C ARG A 122 -4.20 14.84 -2.90
N LYS A 123 -2.93 14.45 -2.99
CA LYS A 123 -1.98 14.95 -4.00
C LYS A 123 -2.25 14.40 -5.40
N ASN A 124 -2.88 13.23 -5.51
CA ASN A 124 -3.22 12.60 -6.78
C ASN A 124 -4.72 12.79 -7.11
N PRO A 125 -5.09 13.68 -8.06
CA PRO A 125 -6.48 13.97 -8.37
C PRO A 125 -7.30 12.76 -8.83
N ALA A 126 -6.68 11.83 -9.59
CA ALA A 126 -7.34 10.61 -10.04
C ALA A 126 -7.68 9.70 -8.85
N MET A 127 -6.75 9.54 -7.91
CA MET A 127 -6.97 8.78 -6.68
C MET A 127 -8.03 9.45 -5.80
N ALA A 128 -7.95 10.76 -5.58
CA ALA A 128 -8.95 11.50 -4.81
C ALA A 128 -10.36 11.36 -5.40
N ALA A 129 -10.49 11.44 -6.72
CA ALA A 129 -11.76 11.26 -7.42
C ALA A 129 -12.29 9.83 -7.26
N ALA A 130 -11.44 8.81 -7.41
CA ALA A 130 -11.81 7.41 -7.25
C ALA A 130 -12.24 7.08 -5.81
N VAL A 131 -11.48 7.53 -4.81
CA VAL A 131 -11.79 7.35 -3.38
C VAL A 131 -13.15 7.98 -3.05
N LYS A 132 -13.39 9.20 -3.53
CA LYS A 132 -14.68 9.88 -3.38
C LYS A 132 -15.82 9.13 -4.08
N ALA A 133 -15.59 8.63 -5.29
CA ALA A 133 -16.60 7.88 -6.04
C ALA A 133 -17.01 6.57 -5.34
N GLY A 134 -16.07 5.92 -4.64
CA GLY A 134 -16.35 4.76 -3.81
C GLY A 134 -16.96 5.07 -2.44
N GLY A 135 -17.24 6.35 -2.13
CA GLY A 135 -17.86 6.74 -0.86
C GLY A 135 -16.94 6.60 0.36
N PHE A 136 -15.63 6.70 0.16
CA PHE A 136 -14.65 6.78 1.22
C PHE A 136 -14.16 8.23 1.42
N THR A 137 -13.82 8.56 2.66
CA THR A 137 -12.82 9.62 2.90
C THR A 137 -11.40 9.08 2.70
N PRO A 138 -10.39 9.94 2.40
CA PRO A 138 -9.00 9.49 2.31
C PRO A 138 -8.50 8.72 3.54
N ARG A 139 -8.83 9.19 4.75
CA ARG A 139 -8.47 8.54 6.02
C ARG A 139 -9.12 7.16 6.18
N GLU A 140 -10.39 7.02 5.84
CA GLU A 140 -11.08 5.72 5.91
C GLU A 140 -10.55 4.74 4.87
N TYR A 141 -10.27 5.20 3.65
CA TYR A 141 -9.65 4.37 2.63
C TYR A 141 -8.27 3.87 3.07
N ALA A 142 -7.44 4.75 3.66
CA ALA A 142 -6.13 4.39 4.20
C ALA A 142 -6.24 3.32 5.29
N LYS A 143 -7.15 3.49 6.27
CA LYS A 143 -7.40 2.50 7.32
C LYS A 143 -7.87 1.17 6.72
N PHE A 144 -8.86 1.20 5.84
CA PHE A 144 -9.38 -0.01 5.21
C PHE A 144 -8.29 -0.78 4.47
N THR A 145 -7.47 -0.07 3.68
CA THR A 145 -6.39 -0.67 2.87
C THR A 145 -5.31 -1.29 3.76
N LEU A 146 -4.82 -0.57 4.77
CA LEU A 146 -3.79 -1.11 5.67
C LEU A 146 -4.30 -2.27 6.51
N THR A 147 -5.52 -2.18 7.06
CA THR A 147 -6.10 -3.27 7.83
C THR A 147 -6.34 -4.51 6.97
N LEU A 148 -6.84 -4.35 5.74
CA LEU A 148 -7.02 -5.45 4.80
C LEU A 148 -5.68 -6.09 4.45
N PHE A 149 -4.64 -5.29 4.20
CA PHE A 149 -3.29 -5.76 3.90
C PHE A 149 -2.69 -6.58 5.06
N GLN A 150 -2.70 -6.03 6.28
CA GLN A 150 -2.18 -6.70 7.48
C GLN A 150 -2.91 -8.03 7.74
N ALA A 151 -4.25 -8.02 7.66
CA ALA A 151 -5.05 -9.22 7.83
C ALA A 151 -4.76 -10.27 6.74
N SER A 152 -4.62 -9.86 5.48
CA SER A 152 -4.30 -10.77 4.36
C SER A 152 -2.91 -11.39 4.51
N MET A 153 -1.91 -10.61 4.94
CA MET A 153 -0.58 -11.13 5.25
C MET A 153 -0.64 -12.17 6.38
N ALA A 154 -1.40 -11.90 7.45
CA ALA A 154 -1.59 -12.85 8.53
C ALA A 154 -2.25 -14.15 8.05
N VAL A 155 -3.30 -14.08 7.23
CA VAL A 155 -3.93 -15.27 6.63
C VAL A 155 -2.92 -16.06 5.79
N GLY A 156 -2.12 -15.38 4.95
CA GLY A 156 -1.08 -16.01 4.14
C GLY A 156 -0.04 -16.75 4.98
N MET A 157 0.48 -16.12 6.04
CA MET A 157 1.45 -16.73 6.94
C MET A 157 0.84 -17.88 7.77
N GLN A 158 -0.44 -17.81 8.14
CA GLN A 158 -1.16 -18.92 8.79
C GLN A 158 -1.24 -20.13 7.86
N LYS A 159 -1.65 -19.94 6.62
CA LYS A 159 -1.73 -21.00 5.61
C LYS A 159 -0.37 -21.62 5.30
N ALA A 160 0.69 -20.83 5.34
CA ALA A 160 2.07 -21.30 5.17
C ALA A 160 2.65 -22.01 6.42
N GLY A 161 1.92 -22.07 7.54
CA GLY A 161 2.41 -22.65 8.79
C GLY A 161 3.50 -21.83 9.49
N LEU A 162 3.66 -20.55 9.10
CA LEU A 162 4.70 -19.66 9.63
C LEU A 162 4.24 -18.90 10.89
N LEU A 163 2.92 -18.75 11.09
CA LEU A 163 2.37 -18.14 12.30
C LEU A 163 2.04 -19.18 13.36
N LYS A 164 2.80 -19.16 14.46
CA LYS A 164 2.47 -19.93 15.68
C LYS A 164 1.42 -19.23 16.53
N GLU A 165 1.48 -17.90 16.60
CA GLU A 165 0.58 -17.04 17.35
C GLU A 165 0.26 -15.77 16.53
N MET A 166 -0.95 -15.24 16.67
CA MET A 166 -1.37 -14.02 15.96
C MET A 166 -0.69 -12.78 16.56
N PRO A 167 -0.15 -11.85 15.76
CA PRO A 167 0.32 -10.55 16.26
C PRO A 167 -0.79 -9.80 17.00
N LYS A 168 -0.46 -9.20 18.15
CA LYS A 168 -1.44 -8.56 19.05
C LYS A 168 -2.09 -7.31 18.45
N ASP A 169 -1.43 -6.72 17.47
CA ASP A 169 -1.84 -5.53 16.73
C ASP A 169 -2.79 -5.84 15.56
N ILE A 170 -2.97 -7.11 15.21
CA ILE A 170 -3.90 -7.54 14.16
C ILE A 170 -5.17 -8.11 14.81
N PRO A 171 -6.32 -7.44 14.68
CA PRO A 171 -7.57 -7.94 15.24
C PRO A 171 -7.95 -9.30 14.62
N PRO A 172 -8.24 -10.34 15.42
CA PRO A 172 -8.58 -11.66 14.90
C PRO A 172 -9.85 -11.63 14.03
N GLU A 173 -10.77 -10.69 14.26
CA GLU A 173 -11.97 -10.52 13.43
C GLU A 173 -11.63 -10.08 12.00
N ASN A 174 -10.56 -9.29 11.81
CA ASN A 174 -10.14 -8.88 10.47
C ASN A 174 -9.48 -10.05 9.71
N VAL A 175 -8.77 -10.93 10.41
CA VAL A 175 -8.23 -12.16 9.83
C VAL A 175 -9.37 -13.09 9.41
N ALA A 176 -10.35 -13.29 10.29
CA ALA A 176 -11.54 -14.09 9.98
C ALA A 176 -12.33 -13.51 8.79
N PHE A 177 -12.45 -12.18 8.72
CA PHE A 177 -13.06 -11.49 7.59
C PHE A 177 -12.35 -11.83 6.27
N VAL A 178 -11.03 -11.74 6.22
CA VAL A 178 -10.28 -12.08 5.00
C VAL A 178 -10.51 -13.54 4.60
N GLN A 179 -10.43 -14.48 5.56
CA GLN A 179 -10.69 -15.90 5.31
C GLN A 179 -12.10 -16.16 4.76
N GLN A 180 -13.11 -15.43 5.25
CA GLN A 180 -14.49 -15.56 4.78
C GLN A 180 -14.69 -14.97 3.38
N HIS A 181 -13.95 -13.93 3.02
CA HIS A 181 -14.10 -13.18 1.78
C HIS A 181 -13.01 -13.48 0.73
N GLU A 182 -12.23 -14.55 0.88
CA GLU A 182 -11.10 -14.88 -0.02
C GLU A 182 -11.52 -14.95 -1.49
N GLN A 183 -12.67 -15.54 -1.79
CA GLN A 183 -13.15 -15.66 -3.17
C GLN A 183 -13.46 -14.29 -3.78
N GLN A 184 -14.05 -13.38 -2.99
CA GLN A 184 -14.36 -12.02 -3.42
C GLN A 184 -13.07 -11.22 -3.65
N LEU A 185 -12.10 -11.35 -2.74
CA LEU A 185 -10.78 -10.71 -2.86
C LEU A 185 -10.00 -11.25 -4.07
N ALA A 186 -10.01 -12.57 -4.30
CA ALA A 186 -9.38 -13.20 -5.45
C ALA A 186 -10.01 -12.72 -6.77
N LYS A 187 -11.35 -12.62 -6.82
CA LYS A 187 -12.04 -12.06 -7.98
C LYS A 187 -11.67 -10.60 -8.21
N LEU A 188 -11.59 -9.79 -7.16
CA LEU A 188 -11.16 -8.40 -7.28
C LEU A 188 -9.72 -8.30 -7.79
N GLN A 189 -8.81 -9.15 -7.32
CA GLN A 189 -7.44 -9.23 -7.83
C GLN A 189 -7.40 -9.59 -9.32
N GLN A 190 -8.16 -10.61 -9.73
CA GLN A 190 -8.27 -11.02 -11.14
C GLN A 190 -8.87 -9.91 -12.01
N GLU A 191 -9.89 -9.21 -11.52
CA GLU A 191 -10.45 -8.03 -12.19
C GLU A 191 -9.37 -6.97 -12.38
N MET A 192 -8.59 -6.65 -11.35
CA MET A 192 -7.52 -5.65 -11.44
C MET A 192 -6.39 -6.07 -12.37
N GLU A 193 -6.00 -7.34 -12.36
CA GLU A 193 -4.98 -7.88 -13.27
C GLU A 193 -5.44 -7.84 -14.73
N ALA A 194 -6.70 -8.18 -15.00
CA ALA A 194 -7.30 -8.09 -16.33
C ALA A 194 -7.43 -6.64 -16.83
N LEU A 195 -7.47 -5.68 -15.91
CA LEU A 195 -7.57 -4.26 -16.20
C LEU A 195 -6.21 -3.55 -16.26
N ALA A 196 -5.19 -4.12 -15.61
CA ALA A 196 -3.83 -3.66 -15.70
C ALA A 196 -3.32 -3.82 -17.14
N PRO A 197 -2.42 -2.93 -17.59
CA PRO A 197 -1.53 -3.25 -18.69
C PRO A 197 -0.91 -4.61 -18.32
N SER A 198 -1.22 -5.60 -19.14
CA SER A 198 -1.16 -7.00 -18.75
C SER A 198 0.30 -7.49 -18.78
N GLY A 199 1.08 -7.17 -17.75
CA GLY A 199 2.53 -7.35 -17.78
C GLY A 199 3.17 -7.73 -16.45
N ARG A 200 2.73 -8.81 -15.80
CA ARG A 200 3.58 -9.64 -14.91
C ARG A 200 2.88 -10.96 -14.49
N GLY A 201 2.41 -11.72 -15.48
CA GLY A 201 2.13 -13.14 -15.29
C GLY A 201 3.35 -13.96 -15.70
N ARG A 202 4.32 -14.13 -14.79
CA ARG A 202 5.29 -15.24 -14.86
C ARG A 202 5.02 -16.17 -13.68
#